data_AF-A0A7H4M0C5-F1
#
_entry.id   AF-A0A7H4M0C5-F1
#
_cell.length_a   1.000
_cell.length_b   1.000
_cell.length_c   1.000
_cell.angle_alpha   90.00
_cell.angle_beta   90.00
_cell.angle_gamma   90.00
#
_symmetry.space_group_name_H-M   'P 1'
#
loop_
_entity.id
_entity.type
_entity.pdbx_description
1 polymer ?
#
loop_
_entity_poly.entity_id
_entity_poly.type
_entity_poly.pdbx_seq_one_letter_code
_entity_poly.pdbx_strand_id
1 'polypeptide(L)'
;MGNTKLANPAPLGLMGFGMTTILLNLANSGLFAFDVAILAMGIFYGGIAQIFAGLLEFKKGNTFGLTAFTSYGAFWLTLVAILLMPKMGLAEAPNAHFLGMYLGLWAFLPCLCSLAP
;
A
#
# COMPACT_ATOMS: atom_id res chain seq x y z
N MET A 1 -3.32 -37.85 3.10
CA MET A 1 -2.61 -36.64 2.62
C MET A 1 -2.57 -35.65 3.77
N GLY A 2 -1.37 -35.22 4.18
CA GLY A 2 -1.16 -34.50 5.44
C GLY A 2 -1.94 -33.18 5.53
N ASN A 3 -2.45 -32.88 6.71
CA ASN A 3 -3.19 -31.65 7.02
C ASN A 3 -2.19 -30.48 7.10
N THR A 4 -1.71 -29.98 5.96
CA THR A 4 -0.70 -28.92 5.90
C THR A 4 -1.35 -27.57 6.22
N LYS A 5 -1.24 -27.12 7.47
CA LYS A 5 -1.69 -25.79 7.90
C LYS A 5 -0.73 -24.72 7.37
N LEU A 6 -1.21 -23.90 6.44
CA LEU A 6 -0.46 -22.75 5.93
C LEU A 6 -0.39 -21.61 6.97
N ALA A 7 0.68 -20.82 6.94
CA ALA A 7 0.81 -19.61 7.75
C ALA A 7 -0.25 -18.57 7.37
N ASN A 8 -0.60 -17.67 8.30
CA ASN A 8 -1.50 -16.56 8.03
C ASN A 8 -0.70 -15.32 7.57
N PRO A 9 -0.83 -14.86 6.32
CA PRO A 9 -0.09 -13.70 5.82
C PRO A 9 -0.75 -12.36 6.19
N ALA A 10 -2.02 -12.34 6.66
CA ALA A 10 -2.71 -11.10 7.01
C ALA A 10 -1.93 -10.18 7.98
N PRO A 11 -1.28 -10.66 9.06
CA PRO A 11 -0.47 -9.80 9.93
C PRO A 11 0.66 -9.09 9.20
N LEU A 12 1.30 -9.72 8.20
CA LEU A 12 2.35 -9.09 7.39
C LEU A 12 1.78 -7.91 6.60
N GLY A 13 0.64 -8.12 5.92
CA GLY A 13 -0.02 -7.09 5.14
C GLY A 13 -0.49 -5.91 6.00
N LEU A 14 -1.08 -6.18 7.16
CA LEU A 14 -1.54 -5.16 8.10
C LEU A 14 -0.39 -4.35 8.70
N MET A 15 0.72 -5.00 9.05
CA MET A 15 1.89 -4.32 9.60
C MET A 15 2.60 -3.47 8.54
N GLY A 16 2.70 -3.95 7.30
CA GLY A 16 3.19 -3.18 6.15
C GLY A 16 2.40 -1.90 5.93
N PHE A 17 1.08 -2.03 5.88
CA PHE A 17 0.17 -0.90 5.73
C PHE A 17 0.24 0.08 6.91
N GLY A 18 0.08 -0.44 8.13
CA GLY A 18 -0.08 0.37 9.34
C GLY A 18 1.17 1.20 9.64
N MET A 19 2.36 0.59 9.62
CA MET A 19 3.60 1.31 9.92
C MET A 19 3.90 2.40 8.88
N THR A 20 3.74 2.09 7.60
CA THR A 20 4.00 3.05 6.52
C THR A 20 3.01 4.21 6.58
N THR A 21 1.73 3.93 6.90
CA THR A 21 0.69 4.95 7.09
C THR A 21 1.02 5.89 8.26
N ILE A 22 1.47 5.35 9.39
CA ILE A 22 1.85 6.16 10.55
C ILE A 22 3.00 7.10 10.18
N LEU A 23 4.06 6.60 9.56
CA LEU A 23 5.22 7.41 9.16
C LEU A 23 4.84 8.53 8.18
N LEU A 24 4.01 8.21 7.16
CA LEU A 24 3.54 9.22 6.23
C LEU A 24 2.72 10.31 6.93
N ASN A 25 1.83 9.94 7.86
CA ASN A 25 0.98 10.90 8.55
C ASN A 25 1.69 11.71 9.63
N LEU A 26 2.79 11.20 10.19
CA LEU A 26 3.70 11.99 11.02
C LEU A 26 4.34 13.13 10.22
N ALA A 27 4.66 12.90 8.95
CA ALA A 27 5.10 13.99 8.07
C ALA A 27 3.94 14.92 7.67
N ASN A 28 2.77 14.37 7.30
CA ASN A 28 1.62 15.19 6.88
C ASN A 28 1.06 16.08 8.00
N SER A 29 1.16 15.65 9.27
CA SER A 29 0.76 16.44 10.43
C SER A 29 1.70 17.60 10.74
N GLY A 30 2.85 17.69 10.06
CA GLY A 30 3.88 18.70 10.30
C GLY A 30 4.73 18.44 11.54
N LEU A 31 4.57 17.29 12.22
CA LEU A 31 5.41 16.92 13.36
C LEU A 31 6.86 16.65 12.94
N PHE A 32 7.06 16.09 11.75
CA PHE A 32 8.36 15.81 11.18
C PHE A 32 8.42 16.28 9.73
N ALA A 33 9.61 16.63 9.24
CA ALA A 33 9.81 16.84 7.81
C ALA A 33 9.69 15.51 7.05
N PHE A 34 9.36 15.59 5.76
CA PHE A 34 9.33 14.40 4.90
C PHE A 34 10.72 13.77 4.81
N ASP A 35 10.85 12.50 5.19
CA ASP A 35 12.11 11.76 5.25
C ASP A 35 12.14 10.59 4.24
N VAL A 36 13.34 10.21 3.80
CA VAL A 36 13.57 9.08 2.89
C VAL A 36 13.06 7.75 3.47
N ALA A 37 13.00 7.61 4.79
CA ALA A 37 12.42 6.45 5.46
C ALA A 37 10.97 6.17 5.03
N ILE A 38 10.18 7.22 4.76
CA ILE A 38 8.79 7.09 4.28
C ILE A 38 8.77 6.45 2.89
N LEU A 39 9.66 6.88 2.00
CA LEU A 39 9.78 6.30 0.65
C LEU A 39 10.28 4.86 0.71
N ALA A 40 11.29 4.57 1.54
CA ALA A 40 11.81 3.22 1.71
C ALA A 40 10.74 2.26 2.25
N MET A 41 9.98 2.68 3.27
CA MET A 41 8.87 1.90 3.82
C MET A 41 7.74 1.72 2.81
N GLY A 42 7.43 2.77 2.03
CA GLY A 42 6.46 2.69 0.93
C GLY A 42 6.87 1.69 -0.16
N ILE A 43 8.15 1.61 -0.51
CA ILE A 43 8.62 0.64 -1.51
C ILE A 43 8.59 -0.78 -0.95
N PHE A 44 9.28 -1.02 0.16
CA PHE A 44 9.61 -2.38 0.56
C PHE A 44 8.56 -3.03 1.46
N TYR A 45 7.94 -2.25 2.35
CA TYR A 45 7.10 -2.82 3.40
C TYR A 45 5.61 -2.57 3.16
N GLY A 46 5.21 -1.30 3.06
CA GLY A 46 3.88 -0.93 2.58
C GLY A 46 3.63 -1.38 1.14
N GLY A 47 4.67 -1.48 0.30
CA GLY A 47 4.56 -1.92 -1.09
C GLY A 47 4.75 -3.41 -1.29
N ILE A 48 6.00 -3.83 -1.49
CA ILE A 48 6.36 -5.19 -1.91
C ILE A 48 5.93 -6.26 -0.91
N ALA A 49 6.24 -6.10 0.39
CA ALA A 49 5.85 -7.09 1.40
C ALA A 49 4.33 -7.22 1.53
N GLN A 50 3.59 -6.11 1.38
CA GLN A 50 2.13 -6.12 1.38
C GLN A 50 1.55 -6.81 0.14
N ILE A 51 2.16 -6.62 -1.05
CA ILE A 51 1.82 -7.40 -2.26
C ILE A 51 2.02 -8.89 -2.01
N PHE A 52 3.15 -9.29 -1.43
CA PHE A 52 3.39 -10.70 -1.10
C PHE A 52 2.35 -11.24 -0.12
N ALA A 53 1.97 -10.47 0.90
CA ALA A 53 0.91 -10.88 1.82
C ALA A 53 -0.41 -11.15 1.08
N GLY A 54 -0.79 -10.30 0.12
CA GLY A 54 -1.96 -10.48 -0.72
C GLY A 54 -1.88 -11.73 -1.60
N LEU A 55 -0.78 -11.90 -2.34
CA LEU A 55 -0.58 -13.08 -3.20
C LEU A 55 -0.63 -14.41 -2.40
N LEU A 56 -0.17 -14.40 -1.15
CA LEU A 56 -0.24 -15.56 -0.25
C LEU A 56 -1.67 -15.87 0.24
N GLU A 57 -2.57 -14.89 0.30
CA GLU A 57 -3.98 -15.11 0.63
C GLU A 57 -4.73 -15.89 -0.47
N PHE A 58 -4.25 -15.87 -1.72
CA PHE A 58 -4.81 -16.70 -2.80
C PHE A 58 -4.77 -18.20 -2.45
N LYS A 59 -3.65 -18.67 -1.89
CA LYS A 59 -3.49 -20.08 -1.46
C LYS A 59 -4.39 -20.45 -0.27
N LYS A 60 -4.96 -19.46 0.42
CA LYS A 60 -5.89 -19.62 1.54
C LYS A 60 -7.35 -19.43 1.12
N GLY A 61 -7.62 -19.15 -0.15
CA GLY A 61 -8.97 -18.88 -0.67
C GLY A 61 -9.58 -17.58 -0.14
N ASN A 62 -8.77 -16.63 0.33
CA ASN A 62 -9.24 -15.38 0.90
C ASN A 62 -9.21 -14.26 -0.16
N THR A 63 -10.30 -14.12 -0.90
CA THR A 63 -10.47 -13.11 -1.97
C THR A 63 -10.32 -11.69 -1.45
N PHE A 64 -10.89 -11.39 -0.28
CA PHE A 64 -10.81 -10.08 0.34
C PHE A 64 -9.36 -9.71 0.67
N GLY A 65 -8.63 -10.60 1.36
CA GLY A 65 -7.24 -10.39 1.72
C GLY A 65 -6.32 -10.26 0.50
N LEU A 66 -6.52 -11.10 -0.51
CA LEU A 66 -5.80 -11.00 -1.79
C LEU A 66 -5.99 -9.63 -2.43
N THR A 67 -7.25 -9.21 -2.59
CA THR A 67 -7.60 -7.96 -3.27
C THR A 67 -7.11 -6.76 -2.47
N ALA A 68 -7.39 -6.72 -1.17
CA ALA A 68 -7.04 -5.59 -0.32
C ALA A 68 -5.52 -5.42 -0.18
N PHE A 69 -4.78 -6.46 0.21
CA PHE A 69 -3.34 -6.32 0.44
C PHE A 69 -2.57 -6.06 -0.86
N THR A 70 -2.92 -6.74 -1.95
CA THR A 70 -2.24 -6.50 -3.24
C THR A 70 -2.51 -5.09 -3.76
N SER A 71 -3.75 -4.61 -3.65
CA SER A 71 -4.12 -3.26 -4.10
C SER A 71 -3.44 -2.18 -3.26
N TYR A 72 -3.49 -2.27 -1.93
CA TYR A 72 -2.82 -1.29 -1.08
C TYR A 72 -1.29 -1.34 -1.18
N GLY A 73 -0.73 -2.52 -1.47
CA GLY A 73 0.69 -2.62 -1.81
C GLY A 73 1.04 -1.90 -3.10
N ALA A 74 0.21 -2.05 -4.14
CA ALA A 74 0.37 -1.30 -5.38
C ALA A 74 0.21 0.22 -5.15
N PHE A 75 -0.75 0.65 -4.32
CA PHE A 75 -0.93 2.05 -3.93
C PHE A 75 0.36 2.68 -3.38
N TRP A 76 1.04 1.99 -2.47
CA TRP A 76 2.28 2.50 -1.89
C TRP A 76 3.38 2.64 -2.93
N LEU A 77 3.52 1.66 -3.84
CA LEU A 77 4.48 1.74 -4.94
C LEU A 77 4.17 2.88 -5.91
N THR A 78 2.91 3.06 -6.29
CA THR A 78 2.50 4.14 -7.19
C THR A 78 2.65 5.51 -6.52
N LEU A 79 2.34 5.63 -5.22
CA LEU A 79 2.56 6.87 -4.48
C LEU A 79 4.04 7.24 -4.43
N VAL A 80 4.92 6.29 -4.14
CA VAL A 80 6.38 6.53 -4.16
C VAL A 80 6.85 6.93 -5.56
N ALA A 81 6.37 6.25 -6.61
CA ALA A 81 6.72 6.60 -7.98
C ALA A 81 6.30 8.03 -8.33
N ILE A 82 5.07 8.45 -7.97
CA ILE A 82 4.58 9.82 -8.16
C ILE A 82 5.48 10.86 -7.49
N LEU A 83 6.03 10.54 -6.31
CA LEU A 83 6.91 11.45 -5.56
C LEU A 83 8.37 11.46 -6.08
N LEU A 84 8.83 10.37 -6.69
CA LEU A 84 10.22 10.22 -7.16
C LEU A 84 10.43 10.57 -8.63
N MET A 85 9.49 10.26 -9.51
CA MET A 85 9.63 10.51 -10.95
C MET A 85 10.00 11.97 -11.29
N PRO A 86 9.42 13.00 -10.63
CA PRO A 86 9.83 14.38 -10.87
C PRO A 86 11.26 14.69 -10.43
N LYS A 87 11.72 14.09 -9.33
CA LYS A 87 13.09 14.25 -8.82
C LYS A 87 14.14 13.57 -9.70
N MET A 88 13.71 12.57 -10.48
CA MET A 88 14.56 11.86 -11.43
C MET A 88 14.54 12.50 -12.84
N GLY A 89 13.77 13.56 -13.05
CA GLY A 89 13.60 14.19 -14.37
C GLY A 89 12.77 13.35 -15.36
N LEU A 90 11.99 12.38 -14.86
CA LEU A 90 11.17 11.48 -15.68
C LEU A 90 9.75 12.02 -15.93
N ALA A 91 9.28 12.95 -15.09
CA ALA A 91 7.94 13.55 -15.18
C ALA A 91 7.93 14.95 -14.57
N GLU A 92 6.86 15.71 -14.80
CA GLU A 92 6.61 16.96 -14.09
C GLU A 92 6.02 16.69 -12.69
N ALA A 93 6.09 17.69 -11.81
CA ALA A 93 5.48 17.60 -10.49
C ALA A 93 3.97 17.30 -10.59
N PRO A 94 3.41 16.46 -9.70
CA PRO A 94 2.01 16.07 -9.78
C PRO A 94 1.09 17.28 -9.58
N ASN A 95 0.05 17.38 -10.42
CA ASN A 95 -1.02 18.34 -10.21
C ASN A 95 -1.78 17.99 -8.91
N ALA A 96 -1.88 18.96 -8.00
CA ALA A 96 -2.48 18.73 -6.67
C ALA A 96 -3.95 18.29 -6.74
N HIS A 97 -4.75 18.84 -7.66
CA HIS A 97 -6.15 18.43 -7.82
C HIS A 97 -6.25 16.99 -8.32
N PHE A 98 -5.41 16.62 -9.28
CA PHE A 98 -5.40 15.27 -9.82
C PHE A 98 -4.88 14.24 -8.80
N LEU A 99 -3.87 14.61 -8.01
CA LEU A 99 -3.40 13.78 -6.88
C LEU A 99 -4.50 13.60 -5.82
N GLY A 100 -5.29 14.64 -5.55
CA GLY A 100 -6.47 14.55 -4.69
C GLY A 100 -7.50 13.55 -5.21
N MET A 101 -7.79 13.55 -6.52
CA MET A 101 -8.67 12.57 -7.15
C MET A 101 -8.12 11.15 -7.06
N TYR A 102 -6.82 10.98 -7.30
CA TYR A 102 -6.12 9.69 -7.09
C TYR A 102 -6.32 9.18 -5.67
N LEU A 103 -6.05 10.00 -4.64
CA LEU A 103 -6.24 9.62 -3.23
C LEU A 103 -7.71 9.33 -2.90
N GLY A 104 -8.64 10.09 -3.47
CA GLY A 104 -10.08 9.87 -3.31
C GLY A 104 -10.55 8.51 -3.85
N LEU A 105 -10.03 8.07 -4.99
CA LEU A 105 -10.32 6.74 -5.53
C LEU A 105 -9.80 5.62 -4.62
N TRP A 106 -8.60 5.78 -4.05
CA TRP A 106 -8.05 4.83 -3.09
C TRP A 106 -8.83 4.77 -1.78
N ALA A 107 -9.44 5.89 -1.34
CA ALA A 107 -10.34 5.91 -0.20
C ALA A 107 -11.65 5.12 -0.45
N PHE A 108 -12.04 4.93 -1.72
CA PHE A 108 -13.23 4.16 -2.09
C PHE A 108 -12.96 2.64 -2.18
N LEU A 109 -11.70 2.21 -2.22
CA LEU A 109 -11.32 0.80 -2.33
C LEU A 109 -11.91 -0.11 -1.23
N PRO A 110 -11.93 0.26 0.08
CA PRO A 110 -12.57 -0.57 1.10
C PRO A 110 -14.05 -0.84 0.82
N CYS A 111 -14.76 0.18 0.31
CA CYS A 111 -16.15 0.06 -0.06
C CYS A 111 -16.32 -0.95 -1.21
N LEU A 112 -15.50 -0.86 -2.25
CA LEU A 112 -15.49 -1.83 -3.34
C LEU A 112 -15.17 -3.26 -2.87
N CYS A 113 -14.17 -3.42 -1.99
CA CYS A 113 -13.80 -4.72 -1.43
C CYS A 113 -14.91 -5.33 -0.57
N SER A 114 -15.74 -4.51 0.10
CA SER A 114 -16.87 -4.99 0.90
C SER A 114 -18.03 -5.54 0.06
N LEU A 115 -18.07 -5.22 -1.24
CA LEU A 115 -19.06 -5.70 -2.20
C LEU A 115 -18.59 -6.95 -2.95
N ALA A 116 -17.32 -7.34 -2.79
CA ALA A 116 -16.76 -8.51 -3.44
C ALA A 116 -17.18 -9.81 -2.70
N PRO A 117 -17.66 -10.83 -3.42
CA PRO A 117 -18.14 -12.10 -2.84
C PRO A 117 -17.02 -13.00 -2.31
#